data_AF-S6TKC2-F1
#
_entry.id   AF-S6TKC2-F1
#
_cell.length_a   1.000
_cell.length_b   1.000
_cell.length_c   1.000
_cell.angle_alpha   90.00
_cell.angle_beta   90.00
_cell.angle_gamma   90.00
#
_symmetry.space_group_name_H-M   'P 1'
#
loop_
_entity.id
_entity.type
_entity.pdbx_description
1 polymer ?
#
loop_
_entity_poly.entity_id
_entity_poly.type
_entity_poly.pdbx_seq_one_letter_code
_entity_poly.pdbx_strand_id
1 'polypeptide(L)'
;MTPTSLGDWLAYLEQLHPSAIDMGLDRSRQVALHMGLMRPARRVITVTGTNGKGSTCAFVAALLQAQGLKVGVYSSPHLIRYNERVKVQGVEATDLELCDAFAAVEAARGDVTLTYFEMGTLAAFWLFERAQLDAVVLEVGLGGRLDAVNLIDSDLALVTSIGVDHTEYLGDTRESVAFEKAGIFRAGCPALCGDPSPPEPLLTKARELGCPLLLRGRDFDLSIGDDSWGWRGVAHGEQVELRGLPLLDLPMQNAALALQAFALLGYPLQTDAIGQ
;
A
#
# COMPACT_ATOMS: atom_id res chain seq x y z
N MET A 1 14.34 4.40 -29.97
CA MET A 1 13.57 5.67 -30.02
C MET A 1 12.97 5.84 -28.65
N THR A 2 13.02 7.06 -28.09
CA THR A 2 12.32 7.36 -26.83
C THR A 2 10.80 7.29 -27.11
N PRO A 3 10.02 6.50 -26.34
CA PRO A 3 8.58 6.40 -26.56
C PRO A 3 7.91 7.77 -26.44
N THR A 4 6.94 8.06 -27.33
CA THR A 4 6.32 9.39 -27.46
C THR A 4 4.92 9.50 -26.87
N SER A 5 4.29 8.37 -26.56
CA SER A 5 2.98 8.30 -25.92
C SER A 5 2.99 7.31 -24.75
N LEU A 6 1.98 7.40 -23.87
CA LEU A 6 1.85 6.44 -22.78
C LEU A 6 1.69 5.01 -23.32
N GLY A 7 0.92 4.82 -24.39
CA GLY A 7 0.77 3.52 -25.04
C GLY A 7 2.10 2.93 -25.53
N ASP A 8 2.95 3.76 -26.15
CA ASP A 8 4.29 3.32 -26.59
C ASP A 8 5.18 2.95 -25.40
N TRP A 9 5.12 3.73 -24.32
CA TRP A 9 5.83 3.40 -23.08
C TRP A 9 5.38 2.06 -22.52
N LEU A 10 4.08 1.83 -22.38
CA LEU A 10 3.57 0.57 -21.81
C LEU A 10 3.98 -0.64 -22.65
N ALA A 11 3.87 -0.55 -23.99
CA ALA A 11 4.31 -1.61 -24.89
C ALA A 11 5.83 -1.88 -24.80
N TYR A 12 6.63 -0.83 -24.60
CA TYR A 12 8.07 -0.95 -24.36
C TYR A 12 8.37 -1.63 -23.01
N LEU A 13 7.70 -1.21 -21.93
CA LEU A 13 7.91 -1.76 -20.58
C LEU A 13 7.55 -3.24 -20.48
N GLU A 14 6.55 -3.70 -21.24
CA GLU A 14 6.17 -5.12 -21.33
C GLU A 14 7.27 -5.99 -21.94
N GLN A 15 8.17 -5.42 -22.75
CA GLN A 15 9.26 -6.13 -23.43
C GLN A 15 10.62 -5.91 -22.75
N LEU A 16 10.70 -5.00 -21.78
CA LEU A 16 11.95 -4.53 -21.18
C LEU A 16 12.69 -5.62 -20.38
N HIS A 17 11.94 -6.54 -19.78
CA HIS A 17 12.48 -7.58 -18.90
C HIS A 17 12.08 -8.98 -19.41
N PRO A 18 13.00 -9.97 -19.39
CA PRO A 18 12.70 -11.32 -19.89
C PRO A 18 11.63 -12.07 -19.07
N SER A 19 11.41 -11.65 -17.82
CA SER A 19 10.34 -12.16 -16.95
C SER A 19 9.38 -11.04 -16.57
N ALA A 20 8.08 -11.35 -16.59
CA ALA A 20 7.04 -10.43 -16.12
C ALA A 20 7.12 -10.19 -14.61
N ILE A 21 7.52 -11.22 -13.85
CA ILE A 21 7.73 -11.16 -12.39
C ILE A 21 9.15 -11.64 -12.12
N ASP A 22 9.93 -10.79 -11.45
CA ASP A 22 11.26 -11.13 -10.99
C ASP A 22 11.47 -10.51 -9.61
N MET A 23 11.39 -11.37 -8.59
CA MET A 23 11.31 -10.98 -7.19
C MET A 23 12.70 -10.57 -6.68
N GLY A 24 12.82 -9.34 -6.21
CA GLY A 24 14.07 -8.81 -5.67
C GLY A 24 14.02 -7.30 -5.55
N LEU A 25 14.86 -6.76 -4.66
CA LEU A 25 14.95 -5.32 -4.44
C LEU A 25 16.22 -4.69 -4.99
N ASP A 26 17.23 -5.46 -5.35
CA ASP A 26 18.57 -4.91 -5.61
C ASP A 26 18.59 -3.99 -6.83
N ARG A 27 17.94 -4.40 -7.93
CA ARG A 27 17.87 -3.62 -9.17
C ARG A 27 17.11 -2.31 -8.97
N SER A 28 15.88 -2.41 -8.46
CA SER A 28 15.03 -1.26 -8.23
C SER A 28 15.61 -0.32 -7.16
N ARG A 29 16.30 -0.85 -6.14
CA ARG A 29 17.06 -0.08 -5.15
C ARG A 29 18.19 0.70 -5.79
N GLN A 30 18.98 0.07 -6.67
CA GLN A 30 20.08 0.75 -7.36
C GLN A 30 19.57 1.95 -8.16
N VAL A 31 18.49 1.76 -8.93
CA VAL A 31 17.89 2.84 -9.73
C VAL A 31 17.26 3.92 -8.84
N ALA A 32 16.53 3.53 -7.79
CA ALA A 32 15.98 4.48 -6.81
C ALA A 32 17.07 5.37 -6.19
N LEU A 33 18.20 4.78 -5.79
CA LEU A 33 19.35 5.52 -5.23
C LEU A 33 19.95 6.48 -6.26
N HIS A 34 20.09 6.08 -7.52
CA HIS A 34 20.58 6.97 -8.58
C HIS A 34 19.64 8.15 -8.84
N MET A 35 18.34 7.93 -8.74
CA MET A 35 17.31 8.96 -8.89
C MET A 35 17.15 9.84 -7.63
N GLY A 36 17.74 9.44 -6.50
CA GLY A 36 17.53 10.09 -5.21
C GLY A 36 16.14 9.88 -4.63
N LEU A 37 15.42 8.83 -5.04
CA LEU A 37 14.09 8.48 -4.56
C LEU A 37 14.20 7.83 -3.18
N MET A 38 14.19 8.65 -2.14
CA MET A 38 14.44 8.22 -0.77
C MET A 38 13.16 8.13 0.04
N ARG A 39 12.22 9.06 -0.14
CA ARG A 39 11.00 9.10 0.66
C ARG A 39 9.87 9.89 -0.03
N PRO A 40 8.84 9.22 -0.58
CA PRO A 40 7.80 9.85 -1.39
C PRO A 40 6.86 10.81 -0.65
N ALA A 41 6.80 10.75 0.68
CA ALA A 41 5.97 11.62 1.51
C ALA A 41 6.50 11.70 2.95
N ARG A 42 5.99 12.66 3.74
CA ARG A 42 6.32 12.75 5.17
C ARG A 42 5.89 11.48 5.91
N ARG A 43 4.66 11.02 5.64
CA ARG A 43 4.14 9.76 6.17
C ARG A 43 3.92 8.70 5.09
N VAL A 44 4.37 7.48 5.32
CA VAL A 44 4.22 6.34 4.41
C VAL A 44 3.40 5.24 5.08
N ILE A 45 2.28 4.86 4.46
CA ILE A 45 1.47 3.70 4.85
C ILE A 45 1.62 2.65 3.76
N THR A 46 2.09 1.46 4.10
CA THR A 46 2.23 0.35 3.15
C THR A 46 1.19 -0.72 3.43
N VAL A 47 0.48 -1.16 2.40
CA VAL A 47 -0.63 -2.11 2.50
C VAL A 47 -0.32 -3.36 1.68
N THR A 48 -0.31 -4.51 2.33
CA THR A 48 -0.28 -5.82 1.69
C THR A 48 -1.45 -6.69 2.14
N GLY A 49 -1.63 -7.83 1.47
CA GLY A 49 -2.68 -8.79 1.72
C GLY A 49 -2.97 -9.63 0.50
N THR A 50 -3.71 -10.71 0.67
CA THR A 50 -4.21 -11.51 -0.46
C THR A 50 -5.38 -10.74 -1.10
N ASN A 51 -6.41 -10.41 -0.31
CA ASN A 51 -7.56 -9.60 -0.75
C ASN A 51 -7.71 -8.31 0.07
N GLY A 52 -8.32 -7.29 -0.51
CA GLY A 52 -8.73 -6.07 0.21
C GLY A 52 -7.70 -4.95 0.28
N LYS A 53 -6.54 -5.09 -0.39
CA LYS A 53 -5.48 -4.08 -0.45
C LYS A 53 -5.99 -2.74 -1.01
N GLY A 54 -6.43 -2.72 -2.27
CA GLY A 54 -6.95 -1.51 -2.92
C GLY A 54 -8.08 -0.79 -2.17
N SER A 55 -9.06 -1.51 -1.62
CA SER A 55 -10.14 -0.87 -0.82
C SER A 55 -9.64 -0.34 0.53
N THR A 56 -8.70 -1.03 1.19
CA THR A 56 -8.04 -0.49 2.38
C THR A 56 -7.25 0.77 2.05
N CYS A 57 -6.52 0.80 0.93
CA CYS A 57 -5.81 1.98 0.46
C CYS A 57 -6.76 3.16 0.21
N ALA A 58 -7.90 2.90 -0.44
CA ALA A 58 -8.93 3.90 -0.69
C ALA A 58 -9.49 4.49 0.61
N PHE A 59 -9.85 3.65 1.60
CA PHE A 59 -10.33 4.13 2.90
C PHE A 59 -9.28 4.95 3.64
N VAL A 60 -8.04 4.47 3.73
CA VAL A 60 -6.95 5.22 4.39
C VAL A 60 -6.74 6.57 3.70
N ALA A 61 -6.73 6.60 2.37
CA ALA A 61 -6.56 7.83 1.62
C ALA A 61 -7.71 8.81 1.86
N ALA A 62 -8.96 8.35 1.79
CA ALA A 62 -10.14 9.17 2.03
C ALA A 62 -10.14 9.79 3.44
N LEU A 63 -9.85 8.98 4.47
CA LEU A 63 -9.77 9.45 5.86
C LEU A 63 -8.68 10.52 6.04
N LEU A 64 -7.50 10.32 5.44
CA LEU A 64 -6.40 11.29 5.48
C LEU A 64 -6.74 12.57 4.72
N GLN A 65 -7.37 12.46 3.54
CA GLN A 65 -7.78 13.61 2.74
C GLN A 65 -8.88 14.43 3.43
N ALA A 66 -9.80 13.78 4.15
CA ALA A 66 -10.81 14.44 4.95
C ALA A 66 -10.21 15.33 6.06
N GLN A 67 -8.97 15.05 6.49
CA GLN A 67 -8.20 15.91 7.40
C GLN A 67 -7.46 17.05 6.68
N GLY A 68 -7.69 17.25 5.38
CA GLY A 68 -7.05 18.28 4.56
C GLY A 68 -5.61 17.96 4.15
N LEU A 69 -5.17 16.70 4.29
CA LEU A 69 -3.80 16.30 3.98
C LEU A 69 -3.58 16.12 2.48
N LYS A 70 -2.36 16.44 2.03
CA LYS A 70 -1.93 16.11 0.67
C LYS A 70 -1.54 14.63 0.57
N VAL A 71 -2.47 13.79 0.13
CA VAL A 71 -2.31 12.33 0.00
C VAL A 71 -2.02 11.89 -1.44
N GLY A 72 -1.06 10.99 -1.61
CA GLY A 72 -0.86 10.19 -2.81
C GLY A 72 -1.22 8.72 -2.58
N VAL A 73 -1.65 8.03 -3.63
CA VAL A 73 -2.00 6.60 -3.59
C VAL A 73 -1.36 5.88 -4.77
N TYR A 74 -0.64 4.80 -4.47
CA TYR A 74 -0.20 3.83 -5.46
C TYR A 74 -1.01 2.55 -5.31
N SER A 75 -1.64 2.11 -6.41
CA SER A 75 -2.48 0.91 -6.46
C SER A 75 -2.20 0.03 -7.66
N SER A 76 -2.48 -1.26 -7.56
CA SER A 76 -2.33 -2.20 -8.67
C SER A 76 -3.20 -3.45 -8.51
N PRO A 77 -3.62 -4.11 -9.62
CA PRO A 77 -3.53 -3.65 -11.01
C PRO A 77 -4.47 -2.47 -11.29
N HIS A 78 -4.58 -2.06 -12.56
CA HIS A 78 -5.60 -1.12 -13.03
C HIS A 78 -6.72 -1.87 -13.74
N LEU A 79 -7.92 -1.27 -13.85
CA LEU A 79 -9.06 -1.87 -14.54
C LEU A 79 -9.11 -1.50 -16.02
N ILE A 80 -8.99 -0.22 -16.36
CA ILE A 80 -9.14 0.29 -17.73
C ILE A 80 -7.88 1.01 -18.19
N ARG A 81 -7.33 1.90 -17.35
CA ARG A 81 -6.21 2.79 -17.72
C ARG A 81 -5.08 2.69 -16.72
N TYR A 82 -3.84 2.75 -17.21
CA TYR A 82 -2.66 2.74 -16.35
C TYR A 82 -2.65 3.86 -15.30
N ASN A 83 -3.21 5.01 -15.66
CA ASN A 83 -3.35 6.21 -14.82
C ASN A 83 -4.02 5.93 -13.47
N GLU A 84 -4.91 4.94 -13.40
CA GLU A 84 -5.58 4.52 -12.17
C GLU A 84 -4.59 4.12 -11.06
N ARG A 85 -3.37 3.69 -11.42
CA ARG A 85 -2.35 3.22 -10.49
C ARG A 85 -1.72 4.33 -9.66
N VAL A 86 -1.74 5.57 -10.12
CA VAL A 86 -1.08 6.70 -9.44
C VAL A 86 -2.08 7.82 -9.28
N LYS A 87 -2.45 8.11 -8.02
CA LYS A 87 -3.34 9.21 -7.70
C LYS A 87 -2.66 10.21 -6.77
N VAL A 88 -2.83 11.49 -7.05
CA VAL A 88 -2.46 12.59 -6.16
C VAL A 88 -3.72 13.39 -5.88
N GLN A 89 -4.06 13.54 -4.59
CA GLN A 89 -5.30 14.23 -4.19
C GLN A 89 -6.57 13.65 -4.84
N GLY A 90 -6.61 12.33 -5.01
CA GLY A 90 -7.74 11.64 -5.64
C GLY A 90 -7.81 11.79 -7.16
N VAL A 91 -6.91 12.55 -7.78
CA VAL A 91 -6.82 12.73 -9.23
C VAL A 91 -5.77 11.79 -9.80
N GLU A 92 -6.12 11.05 -10.84
CA GLU A 92 -5.20 10.18 -11.57
C GLU A 92 -4.10 10.98 -12.28
N ALA A 93 -2.87 10.48 -12.26
CA ALA A 93 -1.78 11.06 -13.03
C ALA A 93 -2.13 11.09 -14.52
N THR A 94 -1.77 12.16 -15.21
CA THR A 94 -1.98 12.30 -16.65
C THR A 94 -0.98 11.45 -17.44
N ASP A 95 -1.31 11.18 -18.71
CA ASP A 95 -0.40 10.47 -19.62
C ASP A 95 0.96 11.17 -19.72
N LEU A 96 0.97 12.50 -19.76
CA LEU A 96 2.19 13.29 -19.82
C LEU A 96 3.03 13.11 -18.56
N GLU A 97 2.44 13.23 -17.38
CA GLU A 97 3.15 13.02 -16.10
C GLU A 97 3.75 11.61 -16.00
N LEU A 98 3.02 10.59 -16.45
CA LEU A 98 3.51 9.22 -16.48
C LEU A 98 4.66 9.04 -17.49
N CYS A 99 4.53 9.61 -18.69
CA CYS A 99 5.60 9.58 -19.70
C CYS A 99 6.87 10.27 -19.19
N ASP A 100 6.74 11.42 -18.55
CA ASP A 100 7.86 12.15 -17.95
C ASP A 100 8.53 11.34 -16.83
N ALA A 101 7.73 10.69 -15.98
CA ALA A 101 8.23 9.82 -14.94
C ALA A 101 8.95 8.59 -15.51
N PHE A 102 8.40 7.93 -16.53
CA PHE A 102 9.06 6.81 -17.20
C PHE A 102 10.36 7.22 -17.88
N ALA A 103 10.37 8.36 -18.56
CA ALA A 103 11.58 8.90 -19.16
C ALA A 103 12.67 9.17 -18.11
N ALA A 104 12.29 9.66 -16.93
CA ALA A 104 13.22 9.88 -15.82
C ALA A 104 13.80 8.56 -15.27
N VAL A 105 12.96 7.53 -15.11
CA VAL A 105 13.43 6.20 -14.66
C VAL A 105 14.33 5.56 -15.72
N GLU A 106 13.95 5.64 -16.99
CA GLU A 106 14.73 5.14 -18.13
C GLU A 106 16.11 5.79 -18.21
N ALA A 107 16.18 7.11 -18.03
CA ALA A 107 17.45 7.83 -18.02
C ALA A 107 18.36 7.44 -16.84
N ALA A 108 17.77 7.05 -15.70
CA ALA A 108 18.52 6.74 -14.49
C ALA A 108 18.93 5.25 -14.37
N ARG A 109 18.20 4.33 -14.99
CA ARG A 109 18.47 2.89 -14.85
C ARG A 109 19.75 2.43 -15.55
N GLY A 110 20.19 3.13 -16.60
CA GLY A 110 21.33 2.70 -17.42
C GLY A 110 21.13 1.28 -17.95
N ASP A 111 22.09 0.40 -17.70
CA ASP A 111 22.02 -1.01 -18.11
C ASP A 111 21.25 -1.91 -17.13
N VAL A 112 20.78 -1.38 -16.00
CA VAL A 112 19.97 -2.15 -15.05
C VAL A 112 18.63 -2.47 -15.70
N THR A 113 18.30 -3.76 -15.76
CA THR A 113 16.99 -4.22 -16.23
C THR A 113 15.96 -4.05 -15.11
N LEU A 114 14.76 -3.62 -15.45
CA LEU A 114 13.65 -3.46 -14.51
C LEU A 114 12.40 -4.11 -15.12
N THR A 115 11.66 -4.83 -14.29
CA THR A 115 10.34 -5.35 -14.65
C THR A 115 9.35 -4.21 -14.86
N TYR A 116 8.22 -4.52 -15.52
CA TYR A 116 7.11 -3.58 -15.68
C TYR A 116 6.64 -2.98 -14.34
N PHE A 117 6.58 -3.81 -13.29
CA PHE A 117 6.15 -3.38 -11.97
C PHE A 117 7.19 -2.50 -11.27
N GLU A 118 8.48 -2.83 -11.36
CA GLU A 118 9.56 -2.00 -10.81
C GLU A 118 9.60 -0.63 -11.50
N MET A 119 9.49 -0.58 -12.83
CA MET A 119 9.43 0.68 -13.61
C MET A 119 8.24 1.56 -13.17
N GLY A 120 7.05 0.96 -13.05
CA GLY A 120 5.86 1.66 -12.57
C GLY A 120 5.98 2.19 -11.15
N THR A 121 6.56 1.39 -10.26
CA THR A 121 6.74 1.76 -8.86
C THR A 121 7.71 2.94 -8.71
N LEU A 122 8.85 2.92 -9.42
CA LEU A 122 9.81 4.03 -9.41
C LEU A 122 9.23 5.31 -10.04
N ALA A 123 8.44 5.17 -11.11
CA ALA A 123 7.74 6.30 -11.72
C ALA A 123 6.73 6.92 -10.75
N ALA A 124 5.97 6.11 -10.02
CA ALA A 124 5.04 6.58 -8.99
C ALA A 124 5.77 7.34 -7.87
N PHE A 125 6.88 6.79 -7.36
CA PHE A 125 7.70 7.45 -6.33
C PHE A 125 8.25 8.80 -6.82
N TRP A 126 8.70 8.85 -8.07
CA TRP A 126 9.20 10.08 -8.69
C TRP A 126 8.13 11.18 -8.78
N LEU A 127 6.88 10.81 -9.10
CA LEU A 127 5.73 11.72 -9.10
C LEU A 127 5.38 12.20 -7.69
N PHE A 128 5.38 11.29 -6.71
CA PHE A 128 5.03 11.62 -5.33
C PHE A 128 6.02 12.56 -4.66
N GLU A 129 7.33 12.36 -4.83
CA GLU A 129 8.34 13.28 -4.27
C GLU A 129 8.15 14.72 -4.80
N ARG A 130 7.81 14.86 -6.09
CA ARG A 130 7.53 16.17 -6.72
C ARG A 130 6.21 16.78 -6.26
N ALA A 131 5.26 15.95 -5.87
CA ALA A 131 3.98 16.40 -5.36
C ALA A 131 4.05 16.95 -3.93
N GLN A 132 5.17 16.81 -3.19
CA GLN A 132 5.32 17.33 -1.81
C GLN A 132 4.17 16.89 -0.89
N LEU A 133 3.95 15.57 -0.82
CA LEU A 133 2.84 14.97 -0.09
C LEU A 133 3.04 14.97 1.43
N ASP A 134 1.95 15.14 2.17
CA ASP A 134 1.91 14.90 3.62
C ASP A 134 1.88 13.40 3.92
N ALA A 135 1.16 12.62 3.12
CA ALA A 135 1.09 11.18 3.27
C ALA A 135 1.03 10.46 1.91
N VAL A 136 1.50 9.22 1.89
CA VAL A 136 1.31 8.30 0.76
C VAL A 136 0.81 6.96 1.27
N VAL A 137 -0.09 6.36 0.49
CA VAL A 137 -0.59 4.99 0.73
C VAL A 137 -0.13 4.12 -0.44
N LEU A 138 0.69 3.11 -0.13
CA LEU A 138 1.35 2.25 -1.11
C LEU A 138 0.79 0.83 -1.04
N GLU A 139 0.08 0.42 -2.08
CA GLU A 139 -0.34 -0.97 -2.27
C GLU A 139 0.82 -1.82 -2.79
N VAL A 140 1.18 -2.86 -2.04
CA VAL A 140 2.11 -3.90 -2.49
C VAL A 140 1.52 -4.67 -3.67
N GLY A 141 2.32 -4.87 -4.72
CA GLY A 141 1.93 -5.66 -5.88
C GLY A 141 1.80 -7.15 -5.53
N LEU A 142 2.87 -7.76 -5.06
CA LEU A 142 2.93 -9.19 -4.75
C LEU A 142 3.76 -9.49 -3.51
N GLY A 143 3.19 -10.29 -2.59
CA GLY A 143 3.89 -10.68 -1.35
C GLY A 143 4.12 -9.48 -0.43
N GLY A 144 5.34 -8.96 -0.39
CA GLY A 144 5.71 -7.82 0.45
C GLY A 144 7.22 -7.69 0.60
N ARG A 145 7.87 -8.70 1.16
CA ARG A 145 9.32 -8.71 1.47
C ARG A 145 10.20 -8.30 0.29
N LEU A 146 9.90 -8.78 -0.91
CA LEU A 146 10.68 -8.54 -2.13
C LEU A 146 9.93 -7.67 -3.17
N ASP A 147 8.83 -7.04 -2.78
CA ASP A 147 8.06 -6.19 -3.67
C ASP A 147 8.72 -4.80 -3.79
N ALA A 148 8.72 -4.21 -5.00
CA ALA A 148 9.36 -2.91 -5.24
C ALA A 148 8.82 -1.79 -4.32
N VAL A 149 7.57 -1.88 -3.84
CA VAL A 149 7.02 -0.94 -2.85
C VAL A 149 7.80 -0.97 -1.54
N ASN A 150 8.35 -2.13 -1.17
CA ASN A 150 9.11 -2.35 0.05
C ASN A 150 10.51 -1.74 0.02
N LEU A 151 10.89 -1.03 -1.06
CA LEU A 151 12.05 -0.14 -1.05
C LEU A 151 11.90 1.01 -0.05
N ILE A 152 10.66 1.46 0.19
CA ILE A 152 10.37 2.57 1.08
C ILE A 152 10.07 2.04 2.48
N ASP A 153 10.73 2.62 3.47
CA ASP A 153 10.43 2.35 4.88
C ASP A 153 9.11 3.01 5.26
N SER A 154 8.14 2.18 5.67
CA SER A 154 6.81 2.61 6.09
C SER A 154 6.81 3.07 7.55
N ASP A 155 5.97 4.06 7.85
CA ASP A 155 5.67 4.45 9.23
C ASP A 155 4.54 3.58 9.82
N LEU A 156 3.74 2.96 8.95
CA LEU A 156 2.62 2.10 9.30
C LEU A 156 2.45 1.00 8.25
N ALA A 157 2.43 -0.25 8.69
CA ALA A 157 2.26 -1.42 7.82
C ALA A 157 0.90 -2.09 8.06
N LEU A 158 0.13 -2.33 7.00
CA LEU A 158 -1.19 -2.97 7.06
C LEU A 158 -1.17 -4.30 6.29
N VAL A 159 -1.63 -5.37 6.94
CA VAL A 159 -1.89 -6.67 6.31
C VAL A 159 -3.38 -6.92 6.31
N THR A 160 -4.03 -6.86 5.15
CA THR A 160 -5.50 -6.93 5.06
C THR A 160 -6.06 -8.32 5.31
N SER A 161 -5.47 -9.33 4.67
CA SER A 161 -5.84 -10.75 4.78
C SER A 161 -4.69 -11.67 4.35
N ILE A 162 -4.69 -12.91 4.83
CA ILE A 162 -3.78 -13.98 4.42
C ILE A 162 -4.59 -15.11 3.79
N GLY A 163 -4.31 -15.39 2.52
CA GLY A 163 -4.83 -16.55 1.79
C GLY A 163 -3.77 -17.07 0.82
N VAL A 164 -3.86 -18.36 0.48
CA VAL A 164 -2.95 -19.00 -0.47
C VAL A 164 -3.26 -18.47 -1.87
N ASP A 165 -2.29 -17.78 -2.46
CA ASP A 165 -2.34 -17.19 -3.80
C ASP A 165 -0.90 -17.02 -4.30
N HIS A 166 -0.70 -17.00 -5.63
CA HIS A 166 0.62 -16.88 -6.26
C HIS A 166 1.64 -17.90 -5.71
N THR A 167 1.24 -19.18 -5.62
CA THR A 167 1.99 -20.24 -4.94
C THR A 167 3.41 -20.44 -5.48
N GLU A 168 3.62 -20.16 -6.77
CA GLU A 168 4.93 -20.19 -7.42
C GLU A 168 5.95 -19.20 -6.83
N TYR A 169 5.49 -18.10 -6.22
CA TYR A 169 6.34 -17.08 -5.60
C TYR A 169 6.23 -17.05 -4.07
N LEU A 170 5.05 -17.31 -3.52
CA LEU A 170 4.76 -17.11 -2.09
C LEU A 170 4.65 -18.43 -1.31
N GLY A 171 4.75 -19.57 -1.98
CA GLY A 171 4.51 -20.89 -1.42
C GLY A 171 3.02 -21.23 -1.30
N ASP A 172 2.74 -22.46 -0.89
CA ASP A 172 1.42 -23.10 -0.92
C ASP A 172 0.70 -23.13 0.44
N THR A 173 1.20 -22.38 1.43
CA THR A 173 0.63 -22.35 2.80
C THR A 173 0.31 -20.93 3.25
N ARG A 174 -0.61 -20.79 4.21
CA ARG A 174 -0.88 -19.47 4.83
C ARG A 174 0.37 -18.94 5.54
N GLU A 175 1.17 -19.84 6.09
CA GLU A 175 2.42 -19.56 6.80
C GLU A 175 3.48 -18.97 5.86
N SER A 176 3.69 -19.58 4.69
CA SER A 176 4.65 -19.06 3.69
C SER A 176 4.20 -17.69 3.15
N VAL A 177 2.91 -17.53 2.87
CA VAL A 177 2.35 -16.23 2.45
C VAL A 177 2.50 -15.18 3.55
N ALA A 178 2.22 -15.53 4.81
CA ALA A 178 2.36 -14.63 5.95
C ALA A 178 3.81 -14.18 6.16
N PHE A 179 4.79 -15.08 5.97
CA PHE A 179 6.21 -14.74 6.02
C PHE A 179 6.57 -13.67 4.99
N GLU A 180 6.13 -13.83 3.74
CA GLU A 180 6.39 -12.85 2.68
C GLU A 180 5.72 -11.50 2.97
N LYS A 181 4.46 -11.51 3.42
CA LYS A 181 3.71 -10.28 3.72
C LYS A 181 4.27 -9.53 4.93
N ALA A 182 4.72 -10.23 5.96
CA ALA A 182 5.34 -9.62 7.14
C ALA A 182 6.67 -8.90 6.83
N GLY A 183 7.24 -9.11 5.63
CA GLY A 183 8.42 -8.39 5.15
C GLY A 183 8.24 -6.89 4.97
N ILE A 184 7.00 -6.36 5.00
CA ILE A 184 6.75 -4.92 4.97
C ILE A 184 6.85 -4.24 6.35
N PHE A 185 7.01 -5.02 7.43
CA PHE A 185 7.16 -4.47 8.78
C PHE A 185 8.49 -3.74 8.93
N ARG A 186 8.52 -2.75 9.83
CA ARG A 186 9.69 -1.93 10.15
C ARG A 186 9.91 -1.89 11.66
N ALA A 187 11.17 -1.87 12.07
CA ALA A 187 11.56 -1.98 13.48
C ALA A 187 10.94 -0.84 14.31
N GLY A 188 10.23 -1.19 15.39
CA GLY A 188 9.54 -0.24 16.26
C GLY A 188 8.33 0.47 15.63
N CYS A 189 8.05 0.29 14.35
CA CYS A 189 6.89 0.88 13.68
C CYS A 189 5.64 0.03 13.92
N PRO A 190 4.46 0.67 14.09
CA PRO A 190 3.20 -0.04 14.23
C PRO A 190 2.85 -0.87 12.99
N ALA A 191 2.26 -2.03 13.24
CA ALA A 191 1.74 -2.94 12.22
C ALA A 191 0.32 -3.37 12.57
N LEU A 192 -0.54 -3.54 11.58
CA LEU A 192 -1.91 -4.02 11.78
C LEU A 192 -2.17 -5.25 10.92
N CYS A 193 -2.91 -6.21 11.48
CA CYS A 193 -3.42 -7.36 10.74
C CYS A 193 -4.95 -7.41 10.80
N GLY A 194 -5.57 -7.29 9.62
CA GLY A 194 -7.00 -7.45 9.40
C GLY A 194 -7.45 -8.90 9.25
N ASP A 195 -6.54 -9.87 9.15
CA ASP A 195 -6.89 -11.30 9.12
C ASP A 195 -7.37 -11.75 10.51
N PRO A 196 -8.54 -12.39 10.63
CA PRO A 196 -9.06 -12.85 11.93
C PRO A 196 -8.28 -14.03 12.52
N SER A 197 -7.44 -14.69 11.72
CA SER A 197 -6.61 -15.84 12.12
C SER A 197 -5.18 -15.64 11.61
N PRO A 198 -4.44 -14.65 12.16
CA PRO A 198 -3.10 -14.30 11.68
C PRO A 198 -2.12 -15.47 11.89
N PRO A 199 -1.43 -15.95 10.84
CA PRO A 199 -0.46 -17.04 10.99
C PRO A 199 0.77 -16.64 11.80
N GLU A 200 1.38 -17.62 12.48
CA GLU A 200 2.52 -17.41 13.40
C GLU A 200 3.74 -16.70 12.78
N PRO A 201 4.13 -16.90 11.50
CA PRO A 201 5.26 -16.17 10.92
C PRO A 201 5.11 -14.65 10.97
N LEU A 202 3.88 -14.15 10.81
CA LEU A 202 3.58 -12.71 10.93
C LEU A 202 3.75 -12.22 12.37
N LEU A 203 3.24 -12.99 13.34
CA LEU A 203 3.37 -12.69 14.77
C LEU A 203 4.83 -12.72 15.23
N THR A 204 5.58 -13.73 14.78
CA THR A 204 7.02 -13.87 15.06
C THR A 204 7.78 -12.68 14.50
N LYS A 205 7.53 -12.29 13.26
CA LYS A 205 8.23 -11.16 12.63
C LYS A 205 7.98 -9.84 13.37
N ALA A 206 6.75 -9.60 13.79
CA ALA A 206 6.43 -8.43 14.60
C ALA A 206 7.18 -8.42 15.94
N ARG A 207 7.28 -9.58 16.62
CA ARG A 207 8.06 -9.72 17.86
C ARG A 207 9.56 -9.46 17.63
N GLU A 208 10.13 -10.03 16.58
CA GLU A 208 11.55 -9.83 16.21
C GLU A 208 11.90 -8.37 15.97
N LEU A 209 11.00 -7.63 15.31
CA LEU A 209 11.19 -6.23 14.98
C LEU A 209 10.72 -5.27 16.09
N GLY A 210 10.14 -5.79 17.17
CA GLY A 210 9.54 -4.96 18.22
C GLY A 210 8.41 -4.07 17.72
N CYS A 211 7.66 -4.50 16.70
CA CYS A 211 6.53 -3.76 16.14
C CYS A 211 5.34 -3.81 17.12
N PRO A 212 4.72 -2.67 17.46
CA PRO A 212 3.40 -2.65 18.07
C PRO A 212 2.36 -3.23 17.09
N LEU A 213 2.07 -4.54 17.23
CA LEU A 213 1.15 -5.26 16.35
C LEU A 213 -0.27 -5.25 16.90
N LEU A 214 -1.20 -4.66 16.15
CA LEU A 214 -2.64 -4.67 16.44
C LEU A 214 -3.36 -5.69 15.54
N LEU A 215 -4.22 -6.51 16.14
CA LEU A 215 -4.91 -7.61 15.49
C LEU A 215 -6.43 -7.42 15.50
N ARG A 216 -7.07 -7.69 14.37
CA ARG A 216 -8.53 -7.75 14.28
C ARG A 216 -9.08 -8.86 15.18
N GLY A 217 -10.16 -8.59 15.91
CA GLY A 217 -10.76 -9.50 16.89
C GLY A 217 -10.11 -9.45 18.27
N ARG A 218 -8.97 -8.77 18.43
CA ARG A 218 -8.31 -8.56 19.73
C ARG A 218 -8.24 -7.08 20.09
N ASP A 219 -7.56 -6.29 19.26
CA ASP A 219 -7.26 -4.88 19.55
C ASP A 219 -8.25 -3.95 18.87
N PHE A 220 -8.78 -4.36 17.72
CA PHE A 220 -9.86 -3.68 17.01
C PHE A 220 -10.80 -4.68 16.38
N ASP A 221 -12.05 -4.30 16.16
CA ASP A 221 -13.02 -5.15 15.48
C ASP A 221 -14.19 -4.35 14.90
N LEU A 222 -15.05 -5.03 14.16
CA LEU A 222 -16.30 -4.48 13.63
C LEU A 222 -17.51 -5.29 14.08
N SER A 223 -18.66 -4.62 14.10
CA SER A 223 -19.98 -5.24 14.24
C SER A 223 -20.87 -4.77 13.10
N ILE A 224 -21.57 -5.67 12.43
CA ILE A 224 -22.48 -5.34 11.33
C ILE A 224 -23.90 -5.67 11.78
N GLY A 225 -24.79 -4.69 11.74
CA GLY A 225 -26.23 -4.85 11.93
C GLY A 225 -27.00 -4.65 10.63
N ASP A 226 -28.33 -4.58 10.72
CA ASP A 226 -29.21 -4.52 9.55
C ASP A 226 -29.08 -3.21 8.75
N ASP A 227 -29.02 -2.06 9.46
CA ASP A 227 -29.01 -0.72 8.84
C ASP A 227 -27.70 0.06 9.09
N SER A 228 -26.81 -0.49 9.92
CA SER A 228 -25.57 0.19 10.32
C SER A 228 -24.50 -0.79 10.73
N TRP A 229 -23.27 -0.30 10.80
CA TRP A 229 -22.16 -1.01 11.39
C TRP A 229 -21.52 -0.19 12.52
N GLY A 230 -20.64 -0.85 13.25
CA GLY A 230 -19.87 -0.27 14.33
C GLY A 230 -18.43 -0.73 14.24
N TRP A 231 -17.56 0.06 14.84
CA TRP A 231 -16.14 -0.20 14.93
C TRP A 231 -15.69 0.05 16.36
N ARG A 232 -14.86 -0.85 16.90
CA ARG A 232 -14.15 -0.66 18.17
C ARG A 232 -12.66 -0.80 17.91
N GLY A 233 -11.85 0.03 18.53
CA GLY A 233 -10.40 -0.07 18.44
C GLY A 233 -9.67 0.72 19.52
N VAL A 234 -8.39 0.99 19.29
CA VAL A 234 -7.51 1.72 20.21
C VAL A 234 -7.01 3.00 19.56
N ALA A 235 -7.16 4.13 20.23
CA ALA A 235 -6.57 5.42 19.84
C ALA A 235 -5.90 6.05 21.07
N HIS A 236 -4.68 6.56 20.91
CA HIS A 236 -3.92 7.17 22.03
C HIS A 236 -3.81 6.30 23.29
N GLY A 237 -3.84 4.97 23.14
CA GLY A 237 -3.81 4.02 24.27
C GLY A 237 -5.16 3.79 24.96
N GLU A 238 -6.23 4.43 24.50
CA GLU A 238 -7.59 4.28 25.02
C GLU A 238 -8.48 3.50 24.05
N GLN A 239 -9.45 2.77 24.59
CA GLN A 239 -10.48 2.10 23.80
C GLN A 239 -11.45 3.15 23.24
N VAL A 240 -11.69 3.10 21.94
CA VAL A 240 -12.63 3.97 21.24
C VAL A 240 -13.64 3.12 20.49
N GLU A 241 -14.88 3.60 20.45
CA GLU A 241 -15.97 2.94 19.74
C GLU A 241 -16.75 3.95 18.90
N LEU A 242 -17.05 3.57 17.67
CA LEU A 242 -17.94 4.27 16.75
C LEU A 242 -19.13 3.36 16.48
N ARG A 243 -20.35 3.88 16.64
CA ARG A 243 -21.60 3.15 16.45
C ARG A 243 -22.49 3.87 15.47
N GLY A 244 -23.38 3.11 14.81
CA GLY A 244 -24.36 3.69 13.89
C GLY A 244 -23.73 4.27 12.62
N LEU A 245 -22.58 3.73 12.21
CA LEU A 245 -21.94 4.12 10.94
C LEU A 245 -22.79 3.58 9.78
N PRO A 246 -22.94 4.35 8.69
CA PRO A 246 -23.69 3.90 7.52
C PRO A 246 -22.98 2.70 6.87
N LEU A 247 -23.77 1.74 6.38
CA LEU A 247 -23.24 0.62 5.62
C LEU A 247 -22.49 1.11 4.38
N LEU A 248 -21.45 0.37 4.00
CA LEU A 248 -20.54 0.71 2.91
C LEU A 248 -20.69 -0.26 1.74
N ASP A 249 -20.52 0.23 0.52
CA ASP A 249 -20.50 -0.61 -0.69
C ASP A 249 -19.21 -1.45 -0.79
N LEU A 250 -18.13 -0.98 -0.16
CA LEU A 250 -16.87 -1.70 -0.05
C LEU A 250 -16.83 -2.56 1.23
N PRO A 251 -16.00 -3.61 1.27
CA PRO A 251 -15.99 -4.53 2.41
C PRO A 251 -15.62 -3.82 3.73
N MET A 252 -16.55 -3.81 4.68
CA MET A 252 -16.42 -3.12 5.97
C MET A 252 -15.24 -3.61 6.82
N GLN A 253 -14.78 -4.85 6.64
CA GLN A 253 -13.58 -5.33 7.31
C GLN A 253 -12.31 -4.56 6.88
N ASN A 254 -12.26 -4.06 5.65
CA ASN A 254 -11.16 -3.23 5.16
C ASN A 254 -11.29 -1.80 5.71
N ALA A 255 -12.52 -1.31 5.85
CA ALA A 255 -12.81 -0.04 6.53
C ALA A 255 -12.40 -0.09 8.00
N ALA A 256 -12.69 -1.19 8.71
CA ALA A 256 -12.30 -1.38 10.11
C ALA A 256 -10.78 -1.35 10.31
N LEU A 257 -10.03 -1.98 9.39
CA LEU A 257 -8.57 -1.92 9.38
C LEU A 257 -8.06 -0.50 9.09
N ALA A 258 -8.65 0.18 8.11
CA ALA A 258 -8.30 1.56 7.76
C ALA A 258 -8.61 2.55 8.89
N LEU A 259 -9.73 2.38 9.61
CA LEU A 259 -10.08 3.19 10.78
C LEU A 259 -9.08 2.98 11.91
N GLN A 260 -8.70 1.74 12.19
CA GLN A 260 -7.66 1.49 13.19
C GLN A 260 -6.32 2.06 12.76
N ALA A 261 -5.96 1.98 11.48
CA ALA A 261 -4.77 2.61 10.95
C ALA A 261 -4.81 4.12 11.18
N PHE A 262 -5.91 4.77 10.79
CA PHE A 262 -6.11 6.21 10.96
C PHE A 262 -6.09 6.65 12.43
N ALA A 263 -6.70 5.88 13.33
CA ALA A 263 -6.69 6.14 14.77
C ALA A 263 -5.27 6.17 15.37
N LEU A 264 -4.35 5.33 14.88
CA LEU A 264 -2.95 5.35 15.32
C LEU A 264 -2.16 6.55 14.81
N LEU A 265 -2.65 7.22 13.76
CA LEU A 265 -1.99 8.39 13.18
C LEU A 265 -2.27 9.67 13.99
N GLY A 266 -3.11 9.57 15.03
CA GLY A 266 -3.36 10.63 16.00
C GLY A 266 -4.30 11.73 15.51
N TYR A 267 -5.07 11.47 14.46
CA TYR A 267 -6.09 12.40 13.99
C TYR A 267 -7.42 12.20 14.74
N PRO A 268 -8.24 13.26 14.88
CA PRO A 268 -9.57 13.14 15.44
C PRO A 268 -10.44 12.19 14.61
N LEU A 269 -11.07 11.21 15.27
CA LEU A 269 -12.08 10.36 14.64
C LEU A 269 -13.38 11.17 14.51
N GLN A 270 -13.59 11.75 13.32
CA GLN A 270 -14.83 12.44 12.97
C GLN A 270 -15.77 11.47 12.25
N THR A 271 -16.95 11.22 12.82
CA THR A 271 -17.95 10.28 12.26
C THR A 271 -18.41 10.65 10.86
N ASP A 272 -18.49 11.95 10.55
CA ASP A 272 -19.04 12.46 9.29
C ASP A 272 -18.15 12.14 8.09
N ALA A 273 -16.84 11.95 8.31
CA ALA A 273 -15.86 11.59 7.27
C ALA A 273 -15.80 10.08 6.97
N ILE A 274 -16.47 9.25 7.79
CA ILE A 274 -16.40 7.78 7.73
C ILE A 274 -17.54 7.21 6.87
N GLY A 275 -18.56 8.02 6.55
CA GLY A 275 -19.74 7.61 5.79
C GLY A 275 -19.82 8.11 4.34
N GLN A 276 -18.75 8.74 3.83
CA GLN A 276 -18.62 9.17 2.43
C GLN A 276 -17.57 8.33 1.71
#